data_AF-M5WJ12-F1
#
_entry.id   AF-M5WJ12-F1
#
_cell.length_a   1.000
_cell.length_b   1.000
_cell.length_c   1.000
_cell.angle_alpha   90.00
_cell.angle_beta   90.00
_cell.angle_gamma   90.00
#
_symmetry.space_group_name_H-M   'P 1'
#
loop_
_entity.id
_entity.type
_entity.pdbx_description
1 polymer ?
#
loop_
_entity_poly.entity_id
_entity_poly.type
_entity_poly.pdbx_seq_one_letter_code
_entity_poly.pdbx_strand_id
1 'polypeptide(L)'
;MISMGTEVSVFDLVNIKEICDQVLFLSEYRAQLYDSLKNRMNTIAPNFTALVGELVGAHLIAHGGSLLNLAKQPGSTVPILGAKKALFRALKIKHATPQYGLIYHASLIGQAAPKLKGKISQSFAAKTALAIRYDALGDDQDNIMRLENRLKHEQLHRCYQTGQKAPWQAQYRSSAGNPAQAKHGTHQPEQAHRQKLTGLLPSGC
;
A
#
# COMPACT_ATOMS: atom_id res chain seq x y z
N MET A 1 -31.10 -42.52 -7.07
CA MET A 1 -30.56 -43.44 -6.05
C MET A 1 -31.07 -42.93 -4.71
N ILE A 2 -32.07 -43.61 -4.14
CA ILE A 2 -32.69 -43.22 -2.86
C ILE A 2 -31.80 -43.82 -1.78
N SER A 3 -31.37 -43.02 -0.81
CA SER A 3 -30.51 -43.48 0.28
C SER A 3 -31.26 -44.50 1.14
N MET A 4 -30.68 -45.68 1.33
CA MET A 4 -31.13 -46.62 2.36
C MET A 4 -30.62 -46.07 3.70
N GLY A 5 -31.46 -45.29 4.37
CA GLY A 5 -31.14 -44.68 5.65
C GLY A 5 -31.06 -45.69 6.79
N THR A 6 -30.51 -45.25 7.92
CA THR A 6 -30.55 -45.94 9.21
C THR A 6 -31.30 -45.04 10.19
N GLU A 7 -32.13 -45.62 11.06
CA GLU A 7 -32.88 -44.81 12.04
C GLU A 7 -31.91 -44.08 12.98
N VAL A 8 -32.11 -42.78 13.15
CA VAL A 8 -31.28 -41.93 14.01
C VAL A 8 -31.83 -42.01 15.44
N SER A 9 -30.95 -42.26 16.41
CA SER A 9 -31.34 -42.26 17.83
C SER A 9 -31.87 -40.89 18.24
N VAL A 10 -32.87 -40.86 19.13
CA VAL A 10 -33.42 -39.61 19.67
C VAL A 10 -32.33 -38.78 20.37
N PHE A 11 -31.37 -39.44 21.02
CA PHE A 11 -30.22 -38.79 21.65
C PHE A 11 -29.33 -38.09 20.61
N ASP A 12 -29.08 -38.73 19.47
CA ASP A 12 -28.29 -38.14 18.38
C ASP A 12 -29.01 -36.95 17.75
N LEU A 13 -30.34 -37.00 17.62
CA LEU A 13 -31.14 -35.87 17.14
C LEU A 13 -31.06 -34.66 18.07
N VAL A 14 -31.02 -34.87 19.40
CA VAL A 14 -30.83 -33.78 20.37
C VAL A 14 -29.45 -33.16 20.21
N ASN A 15 -28.39 -33.98 20.16
CA ASN A 15 -27.03 -33.49 19.99
C ASN A 15 -26.82 -32.75 18.67
N ILE A 16 -27.40 -33.24 17.57
CA ILE A 16 -27.34 -32.58 16.26
C ILE A 16 -27.98 -31.19 16.36
N LYS A 17 -29.15 -31.07 17.00
CA LYS A 17 -29.82 -29.79 17.19
C LYS A 17 -28.98 -28.82 18.02
N GLU A 18 -28.42 -29.27 19.14
CA GLU A 18 -27.57 -28.43 19.99
C GLU A 18 -26.33 -27.90 19.23
N ILE A 19 -25.68 -28.74 18.42
CA ILE A 19 -24.55 -28.31 17.59
C ILE A 19 -25.01 -27.32 16.52
N CYS A 20 -26.16 -27.54 15.89
CA CYS A 20 -26.74 -26.60 14.93
C CYS A 20 -26.99 -25.22 15.58
N ASP A 21 -27.54 -25.19 16.79
CA ASP A 21 -27.78 -23.94 17.53
C ASP A 21 -26.47 -23.22 17.87
N GLN A 22 -25.43 -23.97 18.27
CA GLN A 22 -24.09 -23.40 18.50
C GLN A 22 -23.48 -22.82 17.21
N VAL A 23 -23.66 -23.49 16.06
CA VAL A 23 -23.17 -22.99 14.77
C VAL A 23 -23.91 -21.72 14.36
N LEU A 24 -25.22 -21.65 14.58
CA LEU A 24 -26.02 -20.44 14.34
C LEU A 24 -25.51 -19.28 15.22
N PHE A 25 -25.34 -19.52 16.52
CA PHE A 25 -24.81 -18.54 17.45
C PHE A 25 -23.41 -18.04 17.03
N LEU A 26 -22.50 -18.94 16.63
CA LEU A 26 -21.17 -18.56 16.16
C LEU A 26 -21.22 -17.73 14.87
N SER A 27 -22.17 -18.01 13.98
CA SER A 27 -22.38 -17.24 12.75
C SER A 27 -22.81 -15.80 13.05
N GLU A 28 -23.78 -15.63 13.96
CA GLU A 28 -24.23 -14.31 14.42
C GLU A 28 -23.12 -13.56 15.15
N TYR A 29 -22.40 -14.23 16.05
CA TYR A 29 -21.28 -13.64 16.78
C TYR A 29 -20.16 -13.17 15.84
N ARG A 30 -19.87 -13.94 14.79
CA ARG A 30 -18.90 -13.53 13.75
C ARG A 30 -19.33 -12.24 13.05
N ALA A 31 -20.62 -12.07 12.75
CA ALA A 31 -21.14 -10.86 12.13
C ALA A 31 -20.99 -9.65 13.07
N GLN A 32 -21.32 -9.80 14.35
CA GLN A 32 -21.17 -8.74 15.35
C GLN A 32 -19.70 -8.31 15.52
N LEU A 33 -18.76 -9.25 15.56
CA LEU A 33 -17.33 -8.96 15.61
C LEU A 33 -16.86 -8.21 14.36
N TYR A 34 -17.36 -8.59 13.18
CA TYR A 34 -17.03 -7.92 11.93
C TYR A 34 -17.47 -6.45 11.95
N ASP A 35 -18.70 -6.18 12.41
CA ASP A 35 -19.22 -4.81 12.48
C ASP A 35 -18.47 -3.95 13.51
N SER A 36 -18.14 -4.53 14.68
CA SER A 36 -17.31 -3.87 15.69
C SER A 36 -15.92 -3.52 15.14
N LEU A 37 -15.30 -4.45 14.42
CA LEU A 37 -14.01 -4.23 13.76
C LEU A 37 -14.10 -3.11 12.71
N LYS A 38 -15.15 -3.13 11.87
CA LYS A 38 -15.39 -2.11 10.84
C LYS A 38 -15.52 -0.71 11.44
N ASN A 39 -16.27 -0.57 12.53
CA ASN A 39 -16.45 0.72 13.21
C ASN A 39 -15.14 1.21 13.84
N ARG A 40 -14.41 0.34 14.54
CA ARG A 40 -13.10 0.67 15.12
C ARG A 40 -12.09 1.06 14.06
N MET A 41 -12.04 0.33 12.95
CA MET A 41 -11.09 0.57 11.88
C MET A 41 -11.34 1.92 11.18
N ASN A 42 -12.61 2.27 10.94
CA ASN A 42 -12.98 3.57 10.40
C ASN A 42 -12.70 4.74 11.35
N THR A 43 -12.73 4.50 12.66
CA THR A 43 -12.39 5.51 13.69
C THR A 43 -10.87 5.71 13.79
N ILE A 44 -10.09 4.63 13.69
CA ILE A 44 -8.63 4.65 13.89
C ILE A 44 -7.88 5.07 12.62
N ALA A 45 -8.27 4.55 11.46
CA ALA A 45 -7.51 4.72 10.22
C ALA A 45 -8.44 4.88 9.00
N PRO A 46 -9.14 6.02 8.87
CA PRO A 46 -10.14 6.24 7.84
C PRO A 46 -9.62 6.22 6.40
N ASN A 47 -8.41 6.74 6.12
CA ASN A 47 -7.83 6.79 4.77
C ASN A 47 -7.27 5.42 4.36
N PHE A 48 -6.57 4.76 5.28
CA PHE A 48 -6.01 3.43 5.08
C PHE A 48 -7.10 2.39 4.79
N THR A 49 -8.20 2.44 5.55
CA THR A 49 -9.36 1.57 5.38
C THR A 49 -10.01 1.75 4.02
N ALA A 50 -10.16 2.99 3.56
CA ALA A 50 -10.75 3.29 2.26
C ALA A 50 -9.94 2.70 1.08
N LEU A 51 -8.63 2.51 1.24
CA LEU A 51 -7.77 1.93 0.19
C LEU A 51 -7.75 0.40 0.24
N VAL A 52 -7.56 -0.18 1.42
CA VAL A 52 -7.21 -1.61 1.57
C VAL A 52 -8.42 -2.46 1.95
N GLY A 53 -9.40 -1.87 2.63
CA GLY A 53 -10.50 -2.57 3.29
C GLY A 53 -10.20 -2.91 4.75
N GLU A 54 -11.26 -3.13 5.52
CA GLU A 54 -11.23 -3.26 6.98
C GLU A 54 -10.47 -4.51 7.43
N LEU A 55 -10.75 -5.66 6.80
CA LEU A 55 -10.16 -6.95 7.18
C LEU A 55 -8.66 -7.03 6.91
N VAL A 56 -8.23 -6.58 5.73
CA VAL A 56 -6.82 -6.60 5.35
C VAL A 56 -6.07 -5.51 6.11
N GLY A 57 -6.72 -4.35 6.35
CA GLY A 57 -6.18 -3.30 7.20
C GLY A 57 -5.92 -3.77 8.64
N ALA A 58 -6.88 -4.47 9.24
CA ALA A 58 -6.74 -5.05 10.58
C ALA A 58 -5.56 -6.02 10.66
N HIS A 59 -5.43 -6.93 9.69
CA HIS A 59 -4.31 -7.87 9.64
C HIS A 59 -2.95 -7.17 9.53
N LEU A 60 -2.86 -6.10 8.75
CA LEU A 60 -1.63 -5.34 8.60
C LEU A 60 -1.24 -4.61 9.89
N ILE A 61 -2.21 -4.01 10.58
CA ILE A 61 -1.98 -3.37 11.88
C ILE A 61 -1.57 -4.42 12.92
N ALA A 62 -2.26 -5.56 12.98
CA ALA A 62 -1.94 -6.65 13.89
C ALA A 62 -0.51 -7.19 13.67
N HIS A 63 -0.11 -7.39 12.41
CA HIS A 63 1.26 -7.78 12.07
C HIS A 63 2.29 -6.68 12.42
N GLY A 64 1.90 -5.41 12.30
CA GLY A 64 2.72 -4.27 12.69
C GLY A 64 2.78 -4.04 14.21
N GLY A 65 1.88 -4.67 15.00
CA GLY A 65 1.70 -4.42 16.43
C GLY A 65 0.89 -3.17 16.74
N SER A 66 1.08 -2.08 16.00
CA SER A 66 0.29 -0.85 16.11
C SER A 66 0.29 -0.06 14.81
N LEU A 67 -0.68 0.85 14.65
CA LEU A 67 -0.74 1.74 13.49
C LEU A 67 0.51 2.62 13.38
N LEU A 68 1.01 3.13 14.52
CA LEU A 68 2.20 3.96 14.58
C LEU A 68 3.48 3.18 14.19
N ASN A 69 3.61 1.93 14.63
CA ASN A 69 4.76 1.11 14.24
C ASN A 69 4.71 0.75 12.76
N LEU A 70 3.50 0.55 12.22
CA LEU A 70 3.30 0.34 10.79
C LEU A 70 3.66 1.60 9.97
N ALA A 71 3.32 2.80 10.44
CA ALA A 71 3.68 4.08 9.80
C ALA A 71 5.20 4.30 9.70
N LYS A 72 5.95 3.84 10.70
CA LYS A 72 7.42 3.91 10.75
C LYS A 72 8.10 2.95 9.76
N GLN A 73 7.41 1.92 9.28
CA GLN A 73 7.99 1.01 8.29
C GLN A 73 8.25 1.76 6.96
N PRO A 74 9.31 1.41 6.22
CA PRO A 74 9.53 1.95 4.89
C PRO A 74 8.51 1.38 3.90
N GLY A 75 8.13 2.16 2.89
CA GLY A 75 7.13 1.75 1.89
C GLY A 75 7.50 0.48 1.10
N SER A 76 8.79 0.16 0.99
CA SER A 76 9.29 -1.09 0.39
C SER A 76 9.00 -2.34 1.21
N THR A 77 8.74 -2.20 2.52
CA THR A 77 8.43 -3.32 3.42
C THR A 77 6.95 -3.67 3.43
N VAL A 78 6.09 -2.67 3.20
CA VAL A 78 4.63 -2.81 3.20
C VAL A 78 4.10 -3.92 2.26
N PRO A 79 4.55 -4.05 0.99
CA PRO A 79 4.03 -5.10 0.09
C PRO A 79 4.42 -6.53 0.52
N ILE A 80 5.54 -6.70 1.23
CA ILE A 80 6.08 -8.00 1.65
C ILE A 80 5.72 -8.36 3.11
N LEU A 81 4.93 -7.54 3.80
CA LEU A 81 4.44 -7.83 5.15
C LEU A 81 3.65 -9.15 5.18
N GLY A 82 3.94 -10.02 6.15
CA GLY A 82 3.43 -11.39 6.23
C GLY A 82 4.20 -12.42 5.39
N ALA A 83 4.97 -12.02 4.37
CA ALA A 83 5.76 -12.93 3.53
C ALA A 83 7.27 -12.91 3.85
N LYS A 84 7.71 -12.10 4.83
CA LYS A 84 9.14 -11.89 5.16
C LYS A 84 9.92 -13.19 5.37
N LYS A 85 9.39 -14.15 6.14
CA LYS A 85 10.07 -15.43 6.41
C LYS A 85 10.26 -16.25 5.12
N ALA A 86 9.24 -16.32 4.28
CA ALA A 86 9.29 -17.01 3.00
C ALA A 86 10.25 -16.32 2.02
N LEU A 87 10.27 -14.98 2.02
CA LEU A 87 11.21 -14.18 1.25
C LEU A 87 12.66 -14.50 1.62
N PHE A 88 13.00 -14.45 2.92
CA PHE A 88 14.35 -14.75 3.38
C PHE A 88 14.76 -16.21 3.11
N ARG A 89 13.82 -17.16 3.20
CA ARG A 89 14.07 -18.55 2.82
C ARG A 89 14.37 -18.68 1.33
N ALA A 90 13.59 -18.04 0.46
CA ALA A 90 13.80 -18.08 -0.99
C ALA A 90 15.14 -17.46 -1.40
N LEU A 91 15.52 -16.35 -0.77
CA LEU A 91 16.82 -15.70 -1.00
C LEU A 91 18.01 -16.62 -0.65
N LYS A 92 17.92 -17.41 0.42
CA LYS A 92 18.97 -18.37 0.80
C LYS A 92 19.12 -19.52 -0.21
N ILE A 93 18.00 -20.00 -0.77
CA ILE A 93 17.97 -21.17 -1.66
C ILE A 93 18.01 -20.73 -3.14
N LYS A 94 18.15 -19.42 -3.43
CA LYS A 94 18.08 -18.83 -4.78
C LYS A 94 16.84 -19.26 -5.59
N HIS A 95 15.73 -19.49 -4.90
CA HIS A 95 14.44 -19.80 -5.53
C HIS A 95 13.62 -18.52 -5.78
N ALA A 96 12.53 -18.66 -6.54
CA ALA A 96 11.60 -17.58 -6.82
C ALA A 96 11.07 -16.96 -5.50
N THR A 97 11.26 -15.65 -5.36
CA THR A 97 10.86 -14.91 -4.17
C THR A 97 9.37 -14.54 -4.23
N PRO A 98 8.64 -14.65 -3.10
CA PRO A 98 7.28 -14.12 -3.02
C PRO A 98 7.33 -12.59 -3.18
N GLN A 99 6.56 -12.06 -4.13
CA GLN A 99 6.53 -10.61 -4.44
C GLN A 99 5.57 -9.83 -3.55
N TYR A 100 4.70 -10.49 -2.79
CA TYR A 100 3.64 -9.88 -2.01
C TYR A 100 3.25 -10.75 -0.81
N GLY A 101 2.73 -10.13 0.25
CA GLY A 101 2.19 -10.80 1.43
C GLY A 101 0.72 -10.46 1.68
N LEU A 102 0.40 -9.94 2.86
CA LEU A 102 -0.99 -9.69 3.30
C LEU A 102 -1.77 -8.74 2.36
N ILE A 103 -1.08 -7.80 1.73
CA ILE A 103 -1.67 -6.84 0.79
C ILE A 103 -2.26 -7.49 -0.46
N TYR A 104 -1.85 -8.71 -0.81
CA TYR A 104 -2.35 -9.42 -1.98
C TYR A 104 -3.88 -9.64 -1.95
N HIS A 105 -4.45 -9.74 -0.75
CA HIS A 105 -5.88 -9.95 -0.55
C HIS A 105 -6.72 -8.67 -0.61
N ALA A 106 -6.09 -7.50 -0.84
CA ALA A 106 -6.83 -6.27 -1.07
C ALA A 106 -7.69 -6.41 -2.35
N SER A 107 -8.94 -5.95 -2.29
CA SER A 107 -9.92 -6.09 -3.38
C SER A 107 -9.37 -5.60 -4.73
N LEU A 108 -8.67 -4.46 -4.72
CA LEU A 108 -8.08 -3.85 -5.93
C LEU A 108 -6.98 -4.69 -6.57
N ILE A 109 -6.20 -5.45 -5.79
CA ILE A 109 -5.14 -6.33 -6.31
C ILE A 109 -5.73 -7.68 -6.73
N GLY A 110 -6.75 -8.16 -6.02
CA GLY A 110 -7.48 -9.38 -6.33
C GLY A 110 -8.04 -9.38 -7.76
N GLN A 111 -8.56 -8.24 -8.20
CA GLN A 111 -9.16 -8.03 -9.52
C GLN A 111 -8.15 -7.88 -10.68
N ALA A 112 -6.87 -7.66 -10.38
CA ALA A 112 -5.86 -7.44 -11.41
C ALA A 112 -5.42 -8.74 -12.10
N ALA A 113 -4.96 -8.63 -13.35
CA ALA A 113 -4.43 -9.78 -14.10
C ALA A 113 -3.15 -10.34 -13.42
N PRO A 114 -2.95 -11.68 -13.34
CA PRO A 114 -1.83 -12.31 -12.63
C PRO A 114 -0.44 -11.76 -13.01
N LYS A 115 -0.24 -11.44 -14.29
CA LYS A 115 1.02 -10.87 -14.81
C LYS A 115 1.35 -9.48 -14.24
N LEU A 116 0.33 -8.70 -13.86
CA LEU A 116 0.47 -7.31 -13.40
C LEU A 116 0.35 -7.17 -11.88
N LYS A 117 -0.11 -8.22 -11.17
CA LYS A 117 -0.33 -8.19 -9.71
C LYS A 117 0.89 -7.74 -8.92
N GLY A 118 2.11 -8.16 -9.30
CA GLY A 118 3.34 -7.73 -8.62
C GLY A 118 3.59 -6.22 -8.73
N LYS A 119 3.49 -5.66 -9.95
CA LYS A 119 3.71 -4.22 -10.19
C LYS A 119 2.63 -3.36 -9.51
N ILE A 120 1.37 -3.80 -9.60
CA ILE A 120 0.24 -3.11 -8.98
C ILE A 120 0.36 -3.17 -7.46
N SER A 121 0.70 -4.33 -6.89
CA SER A 121 0.92 -4.49 -5.44
C SER A 121 2.00 -3.54 -4.92
N GLN A 122 3.11 -3.38 -5.64
CA GLN A 122 4.18 -2.47 -5.25
C GLN A 122 3.73 -1.00 -5.26
N SER A 123 3.06 -0.56 -6.32
CA SER A 123 2.54 0.82 -6.42
C SER A 123 1.44 1.09 -5.39
N PHE A 124 0.57 0.11 -5.18
CA PHE A 124 -0.48 0.14 -4.19
C PHE A 124 0.09 0.27 -2.78
N ALA A 125 1.03 -0.58 -2.40
CA ALA A 125 1.68 -0.54 -1.10
C ALA A 125 2.37 0.79 -0.80
N ALA A 126 2.98 1.44 -1.80
CA ALA A 126 3.56 2.76 -1.64
C ALA A 126 2.52 3.83 -1.28
N LYS A 127 1.35 3.82 -1.95
CA LYS A 127 0.27 4.76 -1.62
C LYS A 127 -0.40 4.42 -0.29
N THR A 128 -0.55 3.13 0.02
CA THR A 128 -1.03 2.66 1.32
C THR A 128 -0.11 3.11 2.45
N ALA A 129 1.21 3.06 2.26
CA ALA A 129 2.18 3.55 3.25
C ALA A 129 2.00 5.05 3.55
N LEU A 130 1.70 5.86 2.53
CA LEU A 130 1.40 7.29 2.72
C LEU A 130 0.09 7.50 3.47
N ALA A 131 -0.96 6.75 3.13
CA ALA A 131 -2.24 6.81 3.83
C ALA A 131 -2.12 6.40 5.30
N ILE A 132 -1.34 5.35 5.60
CA ILE A 132 -1.06 4.93 6.99
C ILE A 132 -0.35 6.04 7.77
N ARG A 133 0.64 6.70 7.16
CA ARG A 133 1.37 7.79 7.82
C ARG A 133 0.47 9.00 8.06
N TYR A 134 -0.41 9.32 7.11
CA TYR A 134 -1.38 10.37 7.26
C TYR A 134 -2.38 10.05 8.38
N ASP A 135 -2.92 8.84 8.42
CA ASP A 135 -3.83 8.43 9.51
C ASP A 135 -3.14 8.37 10.89
N ALA A 136 -1.83 8.08 10.93
CA ALA A 136 -1.10 7.94 12.20
C ALA A 136 -0.48 9.24 12.73
N LEU A 137 -0.19 10.20 11.85
CA LEU A 137 0.61 11.40 12.17
C LEU A 137 -0.02 12.70 11.64
N GLY A 138 -1.04 12.62 10.79
CA GLY A 138 -1.69 13.80 10.20
C GLY A 138 -2.68 14.42 11.18
N ASP A 139 -2.79 15.75 11.10
CA ASP A 139 -3.81 16.48 11.85
C ASP A 139 -5.19 16.29 11.20
N ASP A 140 -6.23 16.15 12.03
CA ASP A 140 -7.59 15.69 11.68
C ASP A 140 -8.39 16.56 10.67
N GLN A 141 -7.79 17.57 10.05
CA GLN A 141 -8.52 18.62 9.34
C GLN A 141 -8.92 18.29 7.88
N ASP A 142 -8.25 17.37 7.18
CA ASP A 142 -8.50 17.15 5.74
C ASP A 142 -8.94 15.73 5.36
N ASN A 143 -10.24 15.44 5.54
CA ASN A 143 -10.90 14.23 5.01
C ASN A 143 -10.90 14.12 3.46
N ILE A 144 -10.42 15.14 2.75
CA ILE A 144 -10.40 15.25 1.28
C ILE A 144 -9.50 14.15 0.65
N MET A 145 -8.46 13.71 1.37
CA MET A 145 -7.49 12.73 0.83
C MET A 145 -8.09 11.31 0.61
N ARG A 146 -9.20 10.95 1.29
CA ARG A 146 -9.83 9.61 1.22
C ARG A 146 -10.29 9.24 -0.19
N LEU A 147 -10.97 10.16 -0.87
CA LEU A 147 -11.60 9.89 -2.17
C LEU A 147 -10.60 9.98 -3.30
N GLU A 148 -9.73 11.01 -3.27
CA GLU A 148 -8.76 11.24 -4.33
C GLU A 148 -7.77 10.10 -4.49
N ASN A 149 -7.27 9.55 -3.38
CA ASN A 149 -6.29 8.46 -3.45
C ASN A 149 -6.89 7.17 -4.00
N ARG A 150 -8.17 6.91 -3.70
CA ARG A 150 -8.91 5.78 -4.24
C ARG A 150 -9.18 5.95 -5.73
N LEU A 151 -9.72 7.10 -6.15
CA LEU A 151 -9.95 7.47 -7.56
C LEU A 151 -8.67 7.42 -8.39
N LYS A 152 -7.57 8.02 -7.90
CA LYS A 152 -6.26 7.98 -8.57
C LYS A 152 -5.72 6.55 -8.69
N HIS A 153 -6.10 5.62 -7.79
CA HIS A 153 -5.71 4.22 -7.89
C HIS A 153 -6.60 3.40 -8.82
N GLU A 154 -7.90 3.63 -8.83
CA GLU A 154 -8.83 3.01 -9.78
C GLU A 154 -8.48 3.42 -11.21
N GLN A 155 -8.12 4.70 -11.43
CA GLN A 155 -7.58 5.19 -12.70
C GLN A 155 -6.26 4.50 -13.05
N LEU A 156 -5.33 4.33 -12.09
CA LEU A 156 -4.07 3.62 -12.32
C LEU A 156 -4.30 2.14 -12.68
N HIS A 157 -5.22 1.47 -11.99
CA HIS A 157 -5.63 0.10 -12.29
C HIS A 157 -6.18 -0.02 -13.71
N ARG A 158 -7.07 0.91 -14.10
CA ARG A 158 -7.60 1.00 -15.46
C ARG A 158 -6.49 1.20 -16.49
N CYS A 159 -5.52 2.07 -16.21
CA CYS A 159 -4.33 2.30 -17.04
C CYS A 159 -3.44 1.06 -17.18
N TYR A 160 -3.27 0.27 -16.11
CA TYR A 160 -2.56 -1.01 -16.20
C TYR A 160 -3.31 -2.07 -17.01
N GLN A 161 -4.64 -2.07 -16.97
CA GLN A 161 -5.47 -2.97 -17.79
C GLN A 161 -5.46 -2.58 -19.27
N THR A 162 -5.49 -1.29 -19.59
CA THR A 162 -5.51 -0.79 -20.98
C THR A 162 -4.13 -0.61 -21.59
N GLY A 163 -3.06 -0.77 -20.81
CA GLY A 163 -1.67 -0.50 -21.25
C GLY A 163 -1.35 0.99 -21.46
N GLN A 164 -2.28 1.89 -21.13
CA GLN A 164 -2.11 3.34 -21.28
C GLN A 164 -1.44 3.94 -20.04
N LYS A 165 -0.63 5.00 -20.23
CA LYS A 165 -0.02 5.72 -19.10
C LYS A 165 -1.07 6.50 -18.32
N ALA A 166 -0.93 6.57 -17.00
CA ALA A 166 -1.89 7.29 -16.17
C ALA A 166 -1.87 8.79 -16.49
N PRO A 167 -3.04 9.45 -16.65
CA PRO A 167 -3.12 10.84 -17.10
C PRO A 167 -2.37 11.80 -16.17
N TRP A 168 -2.37 11.54 -14.86
CA TRP A 168 -1.63 12.35 -13.89
C TRP A 168 -0.09 12.19 -14.02
N GLN A 169 0.41 11.05 -14.51
CA GLN A 169 1.86 10.86 -14.72
C GLN A 169 2.40 11.72 -15.85
N ALA A 170 1.57 12.04 -16.85
CA ALA A 170 1.93 13.00 -17.90
C ALA A 170 2.09 14.41 -17.31
N GLN A 171 1.19 14.80 -16.39
CA GLN A 171 1.20 16.10 -15.73
C GLN A 171 2.36 16.28 -14.73
N TYR A 172 2.75 15.22 -14.02
CA TYR A 172 3.93 15.25 -13.14
C TYR A 172 5.25 15.31 -13.92
N ARG A 173 5.29 14.75 -15.15
CA ARG A 173 6.49 14.79 -16.00
C ARG A 173 6.69 16.14 -16.69
N SER A 174 5.62 16.90 -16.90
CA SER A 174 5.69 18.28 -17.39
C SER A 174 5.97 19.31 -16.29
N SER A 175 5.66 18.98 -15.02
CA SER A 175 5.98 19.84 -13.85
C SER A 175 7.32 19.49 -13.19
N ALA A 176 7.79 18.25 -13.30
CA ALA A 176 9.18 17.89 -13.04
C ALA A 176 10.05 18.38 -14.21
N GLY A 177 10.58 19.60 -14.09
CA GLY A 177 11.54 20.16 -15.04
C GLY A 177 12.63 19.15 -15.42
N ASN A 178 12.99 19.16 -16.70
CA ASN A 178 13.88 18.20 -17.33
C ASN A 178 15.22 18.10 -16.55
N PRO A 179 15.62 16.92 -16.01
CA PRO A 179 16.89 16.78 -15.29
C PRO A 179 18.13 16.99 -16.18
N ALA A 180 17.93 17.14 -17.49
CA ALA A 180 18.96 17.27 -18.51
C ALA A 180 19.65 18.66 -18.55
N GLN A 181 19.18 19.67 -17.81
CA GLN A 181 19.84 20.98 -17.73
C GLN A 181 20.78 21.16 -16.52
N ALA A 182 20.83 20.20 -15.58
CA ALA A 182 21.64 20.30 -14.37
C ALA A 182 23.09 19.76 -14.49
N LYS A 183 23.58 19.55 -15.72
CA LYS A 183 24.95 19.04 -15.97
C LYS A 183 25.71 19.90 -16.98
N HIS A 184 25.77 21.21 -16.79
CA HIS A 184 26.80 22.11 -17.35
C HIS A 184 27.13 23.16 -16.28
N GLY A 185 27.67 22.70 -15.17
CA GLY A 185 28.28 23.52 -14.12
C GLY A 185 29.67 23.00 -13.86
N THR A 186 30.49 22.97 -14.91
CA THR A 186 31.91 22.60 -14.83
C THR A 186 32.62 23.65 -14.00
N HIS A 187 33.40 23.19 -13.02
CA HIS A 187 34.48 23.94 -12.41
C HIS A 187 35.18 24.85 -13.43
N GLN A 188 35.35 26.13 -13.10
CA GLN A 188 36.45 26.93 -13.61
C GLN A 188 36.95 27.92 -12.55
N PRO A 189 38.26 28.19 -12.52
CA PRO A 189 39.02 28.48 -11.32
C PRO A 189 39.10 29.98 -11.00
N GLU A 190 39.55 30.21 -9.78
CA GLU A 190 40.18 31.38 -9.18
C GLU A 190 41.10 32.19 -10.13
N GLN A 191 40.55 32.95 -11.07
CA GLN A 191 41.28 33.95 -11.87
C GLN A 191 40.40 35.16 -12.22
N ALA A 192 39.85 35.83 -11.20
CA ALA A 192 39.15 37.10 -11.38
C ALA A 192 39.51 38.09 -10.27
N HIS A 193 40.81 38.33 -10.04
CA HIS A 193 41.27 39.44 -9.20
C HIS A 193 42.56 40.12 -9.66
N ARG A 194 43.07 39.81 -10.87
CA ARG A 194 44.33 40.37 -11.38
C ARG A 194 44.20 41.07 -12.74
N GLN A 195 43.09 41.78 -12.97
CA GLN A 195 42.94 42.71 -14.10
C GLN A 195 42.18 43.97 -13.67
N LYS A 196 42.66 44.61 -12.60
CA LYS A 196 42.45 46.03 -12.35
C LYS A 196 43.73 46.52 -11.66
N LEU A 197 44.72 46.96 -12.44
CA LEU A 197 45.80 47.87 -11.97
C LEU A 197 46.82 48.29 -13.05
N THR A 198 46.70 47.90 -14.33
CA THR A 198 47.58 48.43 -15.39
C THR A 198 46.77 49.24 -16.38
N GLY A 199 46.64 50.54 -16.11
CA GLY A 199 45.95 51.47 -16.99
C GLY A 199 45.82 52.88 -16.42
N LEU A 200 46.87 53.40 -15.79
CA LEU A 200 47.01 54.83 -15.44
C LEU A 200 48.51 55.17 -15.38
N LEU A 201 49.06 55.72 -16.48
CA LEU A 201 49.90 56.93 -16.52
C LEU A 201 50.52 57.11 -17.94
N PRO A 202 50.56 58.34 -18.50
CA PRO A 202 50.97 58.61 -19.86
C PRO A 202 52.46 59.04 -20.00
N SER A 203 53.00 58.86 -21.21
CA SER A 203 54.05 59.66 -21.91
C SER A 203 55.21 60.33 -21.14
N GLY A 204 56.46 60.07 -21.58
CA GLY A 204 57.58 60.99 -21.38
C GLY A 204 58.96 60.40 -21.66
N CYS A 205 59.64 61.00 -22.66
CA CYS A 205 61.06 60.87 -23.08
C CYS A 205 61.49 59.65 -23.89
#